data_AF-A0A1B1ND47-F1
#
_entry.id   AF-A0A1B1ND47-F1
#
_cell.length_a   1.000
_cell.length_b   1.000
_cell.length_c   1.000
_cell.angle_alpha   90.00
_cell.angle_beta   90.00
_cell.angle_gamma   90.00
#
_symmetry.space_group_name_H-M   'P 1'
#
loop_
_entity.id
_entity.type
_entity.pdbx_description
1 polymer ?
#
loop_
_entity_poly.entity_id
_entity_poly.type
_entity_poly.pdbx_seq_one_letter_code
_entity_poly.pdbx_strand_id
1 'polypeptide(L)'
;MLVNARDAKNLPGRKTDVSDAAWLAQLAAHGLLRASFVPPEPIRALRDLTRTRTAITRARTREAQRLEKVLEDAGIKLSVVATDIMGVSGRAMLEALIAGEHDPAVLADLAHPTL
;
A
#
# COMPACT_ATOMS: atom_id res chain seq x y z
N MET A 1 12.37 0.19 26.04
CA MET A 1 11.33 1.24 26.11
C MET A 1 11.35 2.02 24.81
N LEU A 2 10.19 2.27 24.18
CA LEU A 2 10.10 3.16 23.01
C LEU A 2 9.88 4.60 23.49
N VAL A 3 10.59 5.57 22.93
CA VAL A 3 10.47 7.00 23.27
C VAL A 3 10.23 7.79 22.00
N ASN A 4 9.37 8.80 22.06
CA ASN A 4 9.13 9.68 20.92
C ASN A 4 10.35 10.56 20.66
N ALA A 5 10.88 10.52 19.44
CA ALA A 5 12.05 11.31 19.06
C ALA A 5 11.84 12.82 19.20
N ARG A 6 10.61 13.32 19.05
CA ARG A 6 10.27 14.73 19.29
C ARG A 6 10.51 15.13 20.74
N ASP A 7 10.16 14.25 21.67
CA ASP A 7 10.27 14.50 23.11
C ASP A 7 11.73 14.40 23.56
N ALA A 8 12.49 13.44 22.99
CA ALA A 8 13.92 13.29 23.25
C ALA A 8 14.78 14.40 22.63
N LYS A 9 14.39 14.96 21.48
CA LYS A 9 15.19 15.96 20.74
C LYS A 9 15.29 17.31 21.44
N ASN A 10 14.34 17.64 22.31
CA ASN A 10 14.30 18.92 23.03
C ASN A 10 15.22 18.95 24.27
N LEU A 11 15.98 17.88 24.52
CA LEU A 11 16.88 17.79 25.67
C LEU A 11 18.25 18.42 25.33
N PRO A 12 18.79 19.28 26.21
CA PRO A 12 20.08 19.94 25.99
C PRO A 12 21.25 18.96 26.05
N GLY A 13 22.35 19.32 25.36
CA GLY A 13 23.57 18.52 25.25
C GLY A 13 23.61 17.71 23.95
N ARG A 14 24.39 18.15 22.96
CA ARG A 14 24.62 17.37 21.73
C ARG A 14 26.05 17.52 21.24
N LYS A 15 26.84 16.46 21.37
CA LYS A 15 28.20 16.40 20.82
C LYS A 15 28.57 14.95 20.51
N THR A 16 28.03 14.41 19.40
CA THR A 16 28.22 13.07 18.76
C THR A 16 27.20 11.97 19.11
N ASP A 17 26.94 11.05 18.17
CA ASP A 17 25.97 9.93 18.32
C ASP A 17 26.28 9.00 19.50
N VAL A 18 27.56 8.77 19.78
CA VAL A 18 28.02 7.97 20.93
C VAL A 18 27.65 8.65 22.25
N SER A 19 27.83 9.98 22.32
CA SER A 19 27.42 10.76 23.49
C SER A 19 25.91 10.81 23.66
N ASP A 20 25.15 10.81 22.55
CA ASP A 20 23.68 10.86 22.56
C ASP A 20 23.09 9.56 23.11
N ALA A 21 23.61 8.40 22.68
CA ALA A 21 23.18 7.11 23.21
C ALA A 21 23.44 6.99 24.73
N ALA A 22 24.63 7.41 25.18
CA ALA A 22 24.98 7.42 26.61
C ALA A 22 24.11 8.40 27.42
N TRP A 23 23.76 9.54 26.84
CA TRP A 23 22.90 10.54 27.46
C TRP A 23 21.45 10.06 27.58
N LEU A 24 20.89 9.51 26.49
CA LEU A 24 19.55 8.93 26.50
C LEU A 24 19.42 7.75 27.49
N ALA A 25 20.47 6.93 27.64
CA ALA A 25 20.50 5.87 28.63
C ALA A 25 20.44 6.42 30.07
N GLN A 26 21.18 7.48 30.38
CA GLN A 26 21.11 8.15 31.69
C GLN A 26 19.73 8.74 31.95
N LEU A 27 19.17 9.45 30.98
CA LEU A 27 17.82 10.02 31.09
C LEU A 27 16.76 8.93 31.32
N ALA A 28 16.89 7.77 30.64
CA ALA A 28 16.01 6.63 30.85
C ALA A 28 16.18 6.04 32.27
N ALA A 29 17.42 5.87 32.74
CA ALA A 29 17.72 5.34 34.07
C ALA A 29 17.17 6.23 35.20
N HIS A 30 17.13 7.54 34.98
CA HIS A 30 16.57 8.51 35.92
C HIS A 30 15.07 8.78 35.71
N GLY A 31 14.39 8.08 34.80
CA GLY A 31 12.95 8.26 34.56
C GLY A 31 12.57 9.59 33.90
N LEU A 32 13.55 10.28 33.30
CA LEU A 32 13.37 11.58 32.65
C LEU A 32 12.85 11.47 31.20
N LEU A 33 12.65 10.24 30.70
CA LEU A 33 12.05 9.97 29.39
C LEU A 33 10.63 9.43 29.54
N ARG A 34 9.68 10.05 28.84
CA ARG A 34 8.31 9.55 28.73
C ARG A 34 8.26 8.38 27.75
N ALA A 35 7.82 7.22 28.22
CA ALA A 35 7.56 6.09 27.36
C ALA A 35 6.41 6.39 26.38
N SER A 36 6.62 6.08 25.11
CA SER A 36 5.55 6.03 24.11
C SER A 36 4.58 4.91 24.46
N PHE A 37 3.29 5.15 24.22
CA PHE A 37 2.30 4.09 24.31
C PHE A 37 2.56 3.03 23.24
N VAL A 38 2.79 1.79 23.69
CA VAL A 38 2.88 0.62 22.84
C VAL A 38 1.67 -0.26 23.17
N PRO A 39 0.73 -0.48 22.23
CA PRO A 39 -0.43 -1.32 22.48
C PRO A 39 -0.02 -2.75 22.88
N PRO A 40 -0.85 -3.49 23.63
CA PRO A 40 -0.63 -4.90 23.89
C PRO A 40 -0.46 -5.71 22.60
N GLU A 41 0.25 -6.83 22.69
CA GLU A 41 0.61 -7.65 21.53
C GLU A 41 -0.58 -8.05 20.65
N PRO A 42 -1.74 -8.49 21.18
CA PRO A 42 -2.89 -8.82 20.33
C PRO A 42 -3.38 -7.65 19.47
N ILE A 43 -3.32 -6.43 20.01
CA ILE A 43 -3.73 -5.22 19.29
C ILE A 43 -2.71 -4.86 18.20
N ARG A 44 -1.41 -5.06 18.44
CA ARG A 44 -0.38 -4.82 17.42
C ARG A 44 -0.54 -5.77 16.24
N ALA A 45 -0.75 -7.07 16.52
CA ALA A 45 -0.98 -8.07 15.48
C ALA A 45 -2.19 -7.70 14.58
N LEU A 46 -3.31 -7.29 15.17
CA LEU A 46 -4.49 -6.82 14.41
C LEU A 46 -4.18 -5.57 13.58
N ARG A 47 -3.41 -4.61 14.12
CA ARG A 47 -3.01 -3.40 13.38
C ARG A 47 -2.09 -3.73 12.21
N ASP A 48 -1.20 -4.70 12.35
CA ASP A 48 -0.28 -5.08 11.29
C ASP A 48 -1.03 -5.78 10.14
N LEU A 49 -2.00 -6.64 10.46
CA LEU A 49 -2.90 -7.25 9.47
C LEU A 49 -3.71 -6.20 8.70
N THR A 50 -4.36 -5.27 9.41
CA THR A 50 -5.20 -4.23 8.77
C THR A 50 -4.39 -3.24 7.95
N ARG A 51 -3.19 -2.87 8.40
CA ARG A 51 -2.25 -2.05 7.63
C ARG A 51 -1.76 -2.78 6.38
N THR A 52 -1.39 -4.04 6.51
CA THR A 52 -0.97 -4.88 5.38
C THR A 52 -2.08 -5.00 4.34
N ARG A 53 -3.31 -5.30 4.77
CA ARG A 53 -4.49 -5.32 3.88
C ARG A 53 -4.66 -3.99 3.15
N THR A 54 -4.54 -2.87 3.86
CA THR A 54 -4.66 -1.53 3.26
C THR A 54 -3.56 -1.28 2.23
N ALA A 55 -2.31 -1.65 2.54
CA ALA A 55 -1.18 -1.52 1.64
C ALA A 55 -1.37 -2.34 0.36
N ILE A 56 -1.80 -3.60 0.49
CA ILE A 56 -2.09 -4.50 -0.64
C ILE A 56 -3.26 -3.97 -1.47
N THR A 57 -4.33 -3.50 -0.84
CA THR A 57 -5.48 -2.92 -1.55
C THR A 57 -5.05 -1.71 -2.39
N ARG A 58 -4.27 -0.80 -1.81
CA ARG A 58 -3.71 0.35 -2.53
C ARG A 58 -2.77 -0.07 -3.66
N ALA A 59 -1.97 -1.11 -3.46
CA ALA A 59 -1.10 -1.65 -4.49
C ALA A 59 -1.92 -2.21 -5.66
N ARG A 60 -2.94 -3.03 -5.38
CA ARG A 60 -3.86 -3.55 -6.39
C ARG A 60 -4.49 -2.44 -7.22
N THR A 61 -4.97 -1.36 -6.58
CA THR A 61 -5.53 -0.20 -7.31
C THR A 61 -4.49 0.46 -8.21
N ARG A 62 -3.24 0.65 -7.74
CA ARG A 62 -2.18 1.23 -8.57
C ARG A 62 -1.88 0.37 -9.79
N GLU A 63 -1.82 -0.95 -9.64
CA GLU A 63 -1.55 -1.84 -10.77
C GLU A 63 -2.71 -1.85 -11.78
N ALA A 64 -3.96 -1.81 -11.31
CA ALA A 64 -5.12 -1.67 -12.21
C ALA A 64 -5.07 -0.36 -13.02
N GLN A 65 -4.69 0.74 -12.39
CA GLN A 65 -4.55 2.04 -13.06
C GLN A 65 -3.38 2.08 -14.04
N ARG A 66 -2.27 1.39 -13.73
CA ARG A 66 -1.15 1.24 -14.68
C ARG A 66 -1.58 0.44 -15.91
N LEU A 67 -2.30 -0.65 -15.71
CA LEU A 67 -2.84 -1.46 -16.80
C LEU A 67 -3.76 -0.63 -17.70
N GLU A 68 -4.72 0.08 -17.11
CA GLU A 68 -5.62 0.97 -17.85
C GLU A 68 -4.85 2.00 -18.68
N LYS A 69 -3.87 2.67 -18.07
CA LYS A 69 -3.01 3.61 -18.79
C LYS A 69 -2.27 2.98 -19.97
N VAL A 70 -1.71 1.78 -19.81
CA VAL A 70 -1.01 1.08 -20.89
C VAL A 70 -1.96 0.76 -22.05
N LEU A 71 -3.20 0.37 -21.74
CA LEU A 71 -4.22 0.13 -22.76
C LEU A 71 -4.59 1.43 -23.49
N GLU A 72 -4.79 2.53 -22.75
CA GLU A 72 -5.11 3.84 -23.34
C GLU A 72 -3.98 4.38 -24.22
N ASP A 73 -2.73 4.25 -23.80
CA ASP A 73 -1.55 4.63 -24.58
C ASP A 73 -1.47 3.83 -25.89
N ALA A 74 -2.00 2.60 -25.91
CA ALA A 74 -2.13 1.76 -27.11
C ALA A 74 -3.43 2.02 -27.92
N GLY A 75 -4.27 2.97 -27.49
CA GLY A 75 -5.54 3.30 -28.15
C GLY A 75 -6.72 2.39 -27.78
N ILE A 76 -6.57 1.52 -26.77
CA ILE A 76 -7.61 0.59 -26.32
C ILE A 76 -8.33 1.16 -25.10
N LYS A 77 -9.59 1.58 -25.27
CA LYS A 77 -10.40 2.19 -24.19
C LYS A 77 -11.32 1.18 -23.50
N LEU A 78 -10.74 0.14 -22.91
CA LEU A 78 -11.50 -0.95 -22.30
C LEU A 78 -12.38 -0.49 -21.12
N SER A 79 -11.97 0.52 -20.36
CA SER A 79 -12.73 1.07 -19.23
C SER A 79 -14.06 1.73 -19.61
N VAL A 80 -14.26 2.06 -20.89
CA VAL A 80 -15.53 2.64 -21.38
C VAL A 80 -16.61 1.57 -21.51
N VAL A 81 -16.22 0.31 -21.73
CA VAL A 81 -17.15 -0.80 -21.99
C VAL A 81 -17.17 -1.83 -20.86
N ALA A 82 -16.10 -1.94 -20.08
CA ALA A 82 -16.00 -2.88 -18.96
C ALA A 82 -16.07 -2.16 -17.61
N THR A 83 -17.02 -2.55 -16.76
CA THR A 83 -17.18 -2.00 -15.40
C THR A 83 -16.00 -2.34 -14.48
N ASP A 84 -15.37 -3.51 -14.67
CA ASP A 84 -14.15 -3.92 -13.95
C ASP A 84 -13.18 -4.60 -14.93
N ILE A 85 -12.13 -3.88 -15.31
CA ILE A 85 -11.04 -4.40 -16.18
C ILE A 85 -10.33 -5.60 -15.51
N MET A 86 -10.25 -5.62 -14.18
CA MET A 86 -9.63 -6.71 -13.43
C MET A 86 -10.64 -7.81 -13.06
N GLY A 87 -11.90 -7.68 -13.47
CA GLY A 87 -12.96 -8.65 -13.29
C GLY A 87 -12.90 -9.79 -14.31
N VAL A 88 -13.85 -10.72 -14.24
CA VAL A 88 -13.86 -11.91 -15.12
C VAL A 88 -13.89 -11.52 -16.60
N SER A 89 -14.85 -10.68 -17.00
CA SER A 89 -14.99 -10.21 -18.38
C SER A 89 -13.75 -9.44 -18.86
N GLY A 90 -13.26 -8.49 -18.05
CA GLY A 90 -12.09 -7.69 -18.41
C GLY A 90 -10.83 -8.54 -18.60
N ARG A 91 -10.60 -9.54 -17.74
CA ARG A 91 -9.47 -10.47 -17.89
C ARG A 91 -9.61 -11.36 -19.12
N ALA A 92 -10.81 -11.86 -19.42
CA ALA A 92 -11.04 -12.65 -20.63
C ALA A 92 -10.76 -11.83 -21.91
N MET A 93 -11.21 -10.57 -21.95
CA MET A 93 -10.92 -9.65 -23.06
C MET A 93 -9.42 -9.36 -23.18
N LEU A 94 -8.71 -9.17 -22.07
CA LEU A 94 -7.25 -8.97 -22.08
C LEU A 94 -6.50 -10.21 -22.57
N GLU A 95 -6.91 -11.40 -22.16
CA GLU A 95 -6.33 -12.66 -22.65
C GLU A 95 -6.55 -12.84 -24.16
N ALA A 96 -7.73 -12.50 -24.67
CA ALA A 96 -8.02 -12.51 -26.10
C ALA A 96 -7.15 -11.49 -26.86
N LEU A 97 -7.02 -10.26 -26.35
CA LEU A 97 -6.13 -9.24 -26.92
C LEU A 97 -4.67 -9.71 -26.96
N ILE A 98 -4.19 -10.38 -25.91
CA ILE A 98 -2.84 -10.97 -25.86
C ILE A 98 -2.68 -12.10 -26.89
N ALA A 99 -3.75 -12.87 -27.13
CA ALA A 99 -3.78 -13.92 -28.14
C ALA A 99 -3.87 -13.38 -29.59
N GLY A 100 -3.99 -12.06 -29.76
CA GLY A 100 -4.04 -11.39 -31.07
C GLY A 100 -5.45 -11.15 -31.60
N GLU A 101 -6.49 -11.33 -30.78
CA GLU A 101 -7.85 -10.96 -31.15
C GLU A 101 -8.01 -9.43 -31.12
N HIS A 102 -8.56 -8.86 -32.20
CA HIS A 102 -8.75 -7.42 -32.37
C HIS A 102 -10.16 -7.07 -32.86
N ASP A 103 -11.02 -8.06 -33.14
CA ASP A 103 -12.41 -7.84 -33.51
C ASP A 103 -13.21 -7.37 -32.28
N PRO A 104 -13.76 -6.13 -32.31
CA PRO A 104 -14.53 -5.61 -31.20
C PRO A 104 -15.81 -6.39 -30.89
N ALA A 105 -16.41 -7.08 -31.87
CA ALA A 105 -17.60 -7.89 -31.64
C ALA A 105 -17.26 -9.16 -30.84
N VAL A 106 -16.17 -9.84 -31.21
CA VAL A 106 -15.67 -11.02 -30.49
C VAL A 106 -15.30 -10.65 -29.06
N LEU A 107 -14.61 -9.53 -28.87
CA LEU A 107 -14.27 -9.05 -27.52
C LEU A 107 -15.50 -8.69 -26.71
N ALA A 108 -16.52 -8.08 -27.31
CA ALA A 108 -17.77 -7.74 -26.63
C ALA A 108 -18.56 -8.97 -26.18
N ASP A 109 -18.53 -10.06 -26.95
CA ASP A 109 -19.19 -11.33 -26.59
C ASP A 109 -18.57 -12.02 -25.36
N LEU A 110 -17.33 -11.65 -24.99
CA LEU A 110 -16.70 -12.09 -23.73
C LEU A 110 -17.25 -11.36 -22.51
N ALA A 111 -18.12 -10.35 -22.70
CA ALA A 111 -18.79 -9.68 -21.61
C ALA A 111 -19.79 -10.62 -20.93
N HIS A 112 -19.45 -11.10 -19.74
CA HIS A 112 -20.40 -11.83 -18.92
C HIS A 112 -21.48 -10.87 -18.38
N PRO A 113 -22.78 -11.14 -18.57
CA PRO A 113 -23.82 -10.41 -17.86
C PRO A 113 -23.67 -10.71 -16.38
N THR A 114 -23.48 -9.67 -15.58
CA THR A 114 -23.50 -9.75 -14.12
C THR A 114 -24.86 -10.30 -13.67
N LEU A 115 -24.85 -11.46 -12.99
CA LEU A 115 -25.94 -11.88 -12.10
C LEU A 115 -25.93 -11.04 -10.82
#